data_AF-A0A2S6WFI1-F1
#
_entry.id   AF-A0A2S6WFI1-F1
#
_cell.length_a   1.000
_cell.length_b   1.000
_cell.length_c   1.000
_cell.angle_alpha   90.00
_cell.angle_beta   90.00
_cell.angle_gamma   90.00
#
_symmetry.space_group_name_H-M   'P 1'
#
loop_
_entity.id
_entity.type
_entity.pdbx_description
1 polymer ?
#
loop_
_entity_poly.entity_id
_entity_poly.type
_entity_poly.pdbx_seq_one_letter_code
_entity_poly.pdbx_strand_id
1 'polypeptide(L)'
;MALLHPDVVLHADAAVVPTPEPVSVSGAERVARGAMASMGRARTAAVVLVDGRAGLAMAEHGRLRVVLRFDVAADGRITGIDVIADPARLNELDITGIS
;
A
#
# COMPACT_ATOMS: atom_id res chain seq x y z
N MET A 1 -18.73 11.71 -0.01
CA MET A 1 -17.44 11.93 0.67
C MET A 1 -16.42 10.97 0.08
N ALA A 2 -15.20 11.41 -0.20
CA ALA A 2 -14.15 10.56 -0.78
C ALA A 2 -13.25 9.98 0.34
N LEU A 3 -12.82 8.74 0.16
CA LEU A 3 -11.92 8.03 1.11
C LEU A 3 -10.50 8.61 1.11
N LEU A 4 -10.01 9.04 -0.06
CA LEU A 4 -8.69 9.64 -0.20
C LEU A 4 -8.72 11.11 0.20
N HIS A 5 -7.72 11.56 0.94
CA HIS A 5 -7.45 12.97 1.13
C HIS A 5 -7.08 13.61 -0.22
N PRO A 6 -7.51 14.85 -0.54
CA PRO A 6 -7.14 15.54 -1.78
C PRO A 6 -5.62 15.53 -2.04
N ASP A 7 -4.84 15.72 -0.98
CA ASP A 7 -3.37 15.76 -1.01
C ASP A 7 -2.70 14.41 -0.68
N VAL A 8 -3.42 13.29 -0.78
CA VAL A 8 -2.85 11.97 -0.52
C VAL A 8 -1.57 11.75 -1.33
N VAL A 9 -0.56 11.13 -0.71
CA VAL A 9 0.67 10.73 -1.39
C VAL A 9 0.81 9.22 -1.34
N LEU A 10 1.04 8.62 -2.50
CA LEU A 10 1.46 7.24 -2.62
C LEU A 10 2.97 7.20 -2.87
N HIS A 11 3.68 6.41 -2.09
CA HIS A 11 5.09 6.09 -2.30
C HIS A 11 5.21 4.59 -2.62
N ALA A 12 5.85 4.26 -3.74
CA ALA A 12 6.13 2.89 -4.14
C ALA A 12 7.63 2.70 -4.26
N ASP A 13 8.16 1.64 -3.65
CA ASP A 13 9.57 1.32 -3.85
C ASP A 13 9.87 0.86 -5.29
N ALA A 14 11.16 0.84 -5.63
CA ALA A 14 11.62 0.44 -6.95
C ALA A 14 11.35 -1.04 -7.27
N ALA A 15 10.99 -1.88 -6.27
CA ALA A 15 10.64 -3.27 -6.50
C ALA A 15 9.16 -3.44 -6.93
N VAL A 16 8.32 -2.42 -6.75
CA VAL A 16 6.90 -2.42 -7.17
C VAL A 16 6.73 -2.11 -8.66
N VAL A 17 7.57 -1.24 -9.21
CA VAL A 17 7.46 -0.71 -10.58
C VAL A 17 8.77 -1.02 -11.31
N PRO A 18 8.79 -1.36 -12.61
CA PRO A 18 10.04 -1.58 -13.36
C PRO A 18 10.75 -0.24 -13.64
N THR A 19 11.02 0.55 -12.61
CA THR A 19 11.78 1.79 -12.63
C THR A 19 13.04 1.62 -11.78
N PRO A 20 14.14 2.28 -12.15
CA PRO A 20 15.38 2.23 -11.36
C PRO A 20 15.25 2.93 -9.99
N GLU A 21 14.24 3.77 -9.82
CA GLU A 21 14.03 4.58 -8.60
C GLU A 21 12.62 4.39 -8.04
N PRO A 22 12.43 4.61 -6.72
CA PRO A 22 11.12 4.70 -6.09
C PRO A 22 10.25 5.77 -6.74
N VAL A 23 8.94 5.52 -6.79
CA VAL A 23 7.97 6.42 -7.42
C VAL A 23 7.10 7.05 -6.35
N SER A 24 6.84 8.35 -6.47
CA SER A 24 5.87 9.06 -5.64
C SER A 24 4.77 9.68 -6.50
N VAL A 25 3.51 9.47 -6.12
CA VAL A 25 2.33 9.99 -6.80
C VAL A 25 1.48 10.76 -5.80
N SER A 26 1.25 12.04 -6.06
CA SER A 26 0.43 12.89 -5.19
C SER A 26 -0.94 13.17 -5.81
N GLY A 27 -1.94 13.38 -4.97
CA GLY A 27 -3.27 13.80 -5.38
C GLY A 27 -4.24 12.64 -5.56
N ALA A 28 -5.44 12.78 -4.99
CA ALA A 28 -6.45 11.73 -4.93
C ALA A 28 -6.78 11.08 -6.28
N GLU A 29 -6.92 11.88 -7.34
CA GLU A 29 -7.31 11.38 -8.66
C GLU A 29 -6.22 10.50 -9.31
N ARG A 30 -4.95 10.91 -9.20
CA ARG A 30 -3.81 10.16 -9.75
C ARG A 30 -3.58 8.87 -8.96
N VAL A 31 -3.66 8.94 -7.64
CA VAL A 31 -3.55 7.76 -6.75
C VAL A 31 -4.68 6.78 -7.03
N ALA A 32 -5.93 7.24 -7.14
CA ALA A 32 -7.08 6.38 -7.44
C ALA A 32 -6.93 5.67 -8.80
N ARG A 33 -6.44 6.36 -9.83
CA ARG A 33 -6.15 5.73 -11.13
C ARG A 33 -5.12 4.59 -11.02
N GLY A 34 -4.02 4.81 -10.29
CA GLY A 34 -3.00 3.78 -10.07
C GLY A 34 -3.54 2.57 -9.30
N ALA A 35 -4.38 2.82 -8.30
CA ALA A 35 -5.06 1.75 -7.55
C ALA A 35 -5.99 0.93 -8.45
N MET A 36 -6.81 1.58 -9.29
CA MET A 36 -7.70 0.90 -10.25
C MET A 36 -6.91 0.00 -11.22
N ALA A 37 -5.79 0.49 -11.75
CA ALA A 37 -4.92 -0.31 -12.63
C ALA A 37 -4.31 -1.54 -11.94
N SER A 38 -4.29 -1.57 -10.60
CA SER A 38 -3.70 -2.65 -9.80
C SER A 38 -4.74 -3.61 -9.20
N MET A 39 -6.04 -3.36 -9.37
CA MET A 39 -7.12 -4.15 -8.79
C MET A 39 -7.04 -5.65 -9.09
N GLY A 40 -6.57 -6.02 -10.28
CA GLY A 40 -6.40 -7.43 -10.66
C GLY A 40 -5.40 -8.19 -9.78
N ARG A 41 -4.35 -7.51 -9.30
CA ARG A 41 -3.33 -8.06 -8.39
C ARG A 41 -3.82 -8.08 -6.94
N ALA A 42 -4.68 -7.15 -6.56
CA ALA A 42 -5.19 -7.00 -5.20
C ALA A 42 -6.30 -8.03 -4.83
N ARG A 43 -6.75 -8.89 -5.75
CA ARG A 43 -7.84 -9.86 -5.49
C ARG A 43 -7.53 -10.86 -4.38
N THR A 44 -6.26 -11.11 -4.10
CA THR A 44 -5.81 -12.02 -3.03
C THR A 44 -5.28 -11.26 -1.80
N ALA A 45 -5.52 -9.95 -1.72
CA ALA A 45 -5.06 -9.15 -0.61
C ALA A 45 -5.84 -9.48 0.68
N ALA A 46 -5.11 -9.71 1.77
CA ALA A 46 -5.64 -9.82 3.11
C ALA A 46 -5.57 -8.46 3.82
N VAL A 47 -6.59 -8.13 4.61
CA VAL A 47 -6.56 -6.97 5.51
C VAL A 47 -5.72 -7.32 6.73
N VAL A 48 -4.76 -6.47 7.05
CA VAL A 48 -3.79 -6.68 8.13
C VAL A 48 -3.50 -5.38 8.86
N LEU A 49 -2.86 -5.51 10.02
CA LEU A 49 -2.10 -4.43 10.62
C LEU A 49 -0.62 -4.57 10.23
N VAL A 50 -0.03 -3.48 9.78
CA VAL A 50 1.38 -3.33 9.42
C VAL A 50 1.98 -2.35 10.40
N ASP A 51 2.84 -2.81 11.30
CA ASP A 51 3.40 -1.99 12.38
C ASP A 51 2.30 -1.28 13.20
N GLY A 52 1.19 -1.97 13.43
CA GLY A 52 0.01 -1.42 14.11
C GLY A 52 -0.86 -0.46 13.30
N ARG A 53 -0.56 -0.23 12.00
CA ARG A 53 -1.35 0.61 11.09
C ARG A 53 -2.18 -0.23 10.13
N ALA A 54 -3.31 0.29 9.66
CA ALA A 54 -4.12 -0.41 8.66
C ALA A 54 -3.32 -0.67 7.38
N GLY A 55 -3.46 -1.86 6.82
CA GLY A 55 -2.78 -2.22 5.59
C GLY A 55 -3.43 -3.39 4.84
N LEU A 56 -2.85 -3.68 3.69
CA LEU A 56 -3.15 -4.87 2.89
C LEU A 56 -1.87 -5.66 2.66
N ALA A 57 -1.95 -6.98 2.80
CA ALA A 57 -0.85 -7.89 2.50
C ALA A 57 -1.22 -8.81 1.33
N MET A 58 -0.34 -8.93 0.36
CA MET A 58 -0.45 -9.88 -0.74
C MET A 58 0.70 -10.88 -0.65
N ALA A 59 0.36 -12.16 -0.54
CA ALA A 59 1.31 -13.25 -0.51
C ALA A 59 1.09 -14.17 -1.71
N GLU A 60 2.20 -14.68 -2.25
CA GLU A 60 2.19 -15.70 -3.28
C GLU A 60 2.96 -16.91 -2.76
N HIS A 61 2.33 -18.08 -2.80
CA HIS A 61 2.92 -19.34 -2.32
C HIS A 61 3.41 -19.25 -0.86
N GLY A 62 2.64 -18.58 0.01
CA GLY A 62 2.97 -18.40 1.43
C GLY A 62 4.08 -17.38 1.72
N ARG A 63 4.64 -16.71 0.70
CA ARG A 63 5.66 -15.68 0.88
C ARG A 63 5.08 -14.30 0.54
N LEU A 64 5.21 -13.36 1.47
CA LEU A 64 4.82 -11.97 1.29
C LEU A 64 5.50 -11.38 0.05
N ARG A 65 4.74 -10.63 -0.76
CA ARG A 65 5.22 -10.05 -2.02
C ARG A 65 5.07 -8.55 -2.03
N VAL A 66 3.92 -8.08 -1.57
CA VAL A 66 3.61 -6.66 -1.55
C VAL A 66 2.80 -6.37 -0.29
N VAL A 67 3.15 -5.29 0.39
CA VAL A 67 2.36 -4.69 1.45
C VAL A 67 1.96 -3.28 1.05
N LEU A 68 0.70 -2.93 1.29
CA LEU A 68 0.25 -1.55 1.33
C LEU A 68 0.06 -1.17 2.80
N ARG A 69 0.72 -0.10 3.25
CA ARG A 69 0.49 0.50 4.56
C ARG A 69 -0.19 1.86 4.38
N PHE A 70 -1.24 2.12 5.14
CA PHE A 70 -2.02 3.34 5.03
C PHE A 70 -1.77 4.26 6.22
N ASP A 71 -1.57 5.54 5.92
CA ASP A 71 -1.71 6.61 6.90
C ASP A 71 -3.13 7.17 6.80
N VAL A 72 -3.79 7.25 7.96
CA VAL A 72 -5.20 7.65 8.06
C VAL A 72 -5.31 8.83 9.01
N ALA A 73 -5.93 9.92 8.54
CA ALA A 73 -6.18 11.11 9.34
C ALA A 73 -7.30 10.89 10.36
N ALA A 74 -7.43 11.82 11.32
CA ALA A 74 -8.47 11.77 12.35
C ALA A 74 -9.91 11.80 11.77
N ASP A 75 -10.08 12.34 10.55
CA ASP A 75 -11.36 12.35 9.83
C ASP A 75 -11.64 11.05 9.06
N GLY A 76 -10.77 10.04 9.19
CA GLY A 76 -10.88 8.74 8.55
C GLY A 76 -10.41 8.68 7.09
N ARG A 77 -9.83 9.77 6.55
CA ARG A 77 -9.32 9.78 5.18
C ARG A 77 -7.89 9.25 5.08
N ILE A 78 -7.60 8.57 3.99
CA ILE A 78 -6.24 8.10 3.68
C ILE A 78 -5.41 9.29 3.20
N THR A 79 -4.35 9.62 3.91
CA THR A 79 -3.39 10.68 3.59
C THR A 79 -2.10 10.14 2.98
N GLY A 80 -1.78 8.86 3.23
CA GLY A 80 -0.56 8.23 2.76
C GLY A 80 -0.78 6.77 2.37
N ILE A 81 -0.08 6.31 1.34
CA ILE A 81 -0.02 4.91 0.93
C ILE A 81 1.43 4.54 0.66
N ASP A 82 2.02 3.68 1.50
CA ASP A 82 3.31 3.06 1.22
C ASP A 82 3.10 1.71 0.54
N VAL A 83 3.60 1.53 -0.67
CA VAL A 83 3.63 0.26 -1.40
C VAL A 83 5.04 -0.32 -1.30
N ILE A 84 5.15 -1.45 -0.61
CA ILE A 84 6.43 -2.06 -0.25
C ILE A 84 6.50 -3.44 -0.90
N ALA A 85 7.51 -3.66 -1.73
CA ALA A 85 7.83 -4.94 -2.37
C ALA A 85 9.31 -5.34 -2.21
N ASP A 86 10.16 -4.43 -1.74
CA ASP A 86 11.56 -4.72 -1.43
C ASP A 86 11.63 -5.84 -0.35
N PRO A 87 12.24 -7.00 -0.65
CA PRO A 87 12.33 -8.12 0.28
C PRO A 87 13.00 -7.77 1.62
N ALA A 88 13.99 -6.87 1.62
CA ALA A 88 14.65 -6.46 2.86
C ALA A 88 13.67 -5.72 3.76
N ARG A 89 12.94 -4.74 3.20
CA ARG A 89 11.92 -3.97 3.92
C ARG A 89 10.76 -4.85 4.37
N LEU A 90 10.31 -5.79 3.53
CA LEU A 90 9.22 -6.71 3.90
C LEU A 90 9.56 -7.57 5.11
N ASN A 91 10.82 -7.98 5.26
CA ASN A 91 11.27 -8.79 6.39
C ASN A 91 11.34 -8.01 7.71
N GLU A 92 11.29 -6.68 7.66
CA GLU A 92 11.32 -5.80 8.83
C GLU A 92 9.92 -5.46 9.34
N LEU A 93 8.87 -5.71 8.56
CA LEU A 93 7.49 -5.36 8.91
C LEU A 93 6.91 -6.33 9.93
N ASP A 94 6.25 -5.80 10.96
CA ASP A 94 5.38 -6.59 11.83
C ASP A 94 3.98 -6.68 11.20
N ILE A 95 3.58 -7.88 10.81
CA ILE A 95 2.29 -8.14 10.17
C ILE A 95 1.41 -8.96 11.11
N THR A 96 0.30 -8.37 11.54
CA THR A 96 -0.71 -9.05 12.36
C THR A 96 -2.07 -9.05 11.67
N GLY A 97 -2.80 -10.16 11.80
CA GLY A 97 -4.09 -10.34 11.15
C GLY A 97 -5.23 -9.79 11.99
N ILE A 98 -6.16 -9.08 11.35
CA ILE A 98 -7.50 -8.84 11.88
C ILE A 98 -8.35 -9.94 11.25
N SER A 99 -8.56 -11.04 11.97
CA SER A 99 -9.44 -12.12 11.51
C SER A 99 -10.87 -11.88 11.92
#